data_AF-A0A024TG73-F1
#
_entry.id   AF-A0A024TG73-F1
#
_cell.length_a   1.000
_cell.length_b   1.000
_cell.length_c   1.000
_cell.angle_alpha   90.00
_cell.angle_beta   90.00
_cell.angle_gamma   90.00
#
_symmetry.space_group_name_H-M   'P 1'
#
loop_
_entity.id
_entity.type
_entity.pdbx_description
1 polymer ?
#
loop_
_entity_poly.entity_id
_entity_poly.type
_entity_poly.pdbx_seq_one_letter_code
_entity_poly.pdbx_strand_id
1 'polypeptide(L)'
;MENAKYHKGRPFDTAKGNWKKGDLYQACVKFKVPGVSSTDLKATIWAALKKHIDEHIPPAIVEMARTRGYHLCMSMLDLRVNVLLQLKQALEARRQKLRQLKVQREQEAKERINVAKLRERQDLETRRQAGP
;
A
#
# COMPACT_ATOMS: atom_id res chain seq x y z
N MET A 1 12.06 12.08 14.98
CA MET A 1 11.25 10.97 15.54
C MET A 1 10.51 10.29 14.40
N GLU A 2 10.74 9.00 14.19
CA GLU A 2 10.10 8.22 13.12
C GLU A 2 8.70 7.76 13.58
N ASN A 3 7.66 8.51 13.19
CA ASN A 3 6.28 8.31 13.66
C ASN A 3 5.58 7.10 12.99
N ALA A 4 6.14 6.59 11.88
CA ALA A 4 5.55 5.54 11.06
C ALA A 4 5.33 4.21 11.80
N LYS A 5 6.15 3.91 12.83
CA LYS A 5 6.07 2.65 13.58
C LYS A 5 4.79 2.51 14.42
N TYR A 6 4.14 3.61 14.79
CA TYR A 6 2.96 3.58 15.67
C TYR A 6 1.64 3.37 14.91
N HIS A 7 1.61 3.58 13.59
CA HIS A 7 0.39 3.45 12.79
C HIS A 7 0.01 1.99 12.51
N LYS A 8 0.94 1.03 12.69
CA LYS A 8 0.71 -0.41 12.44
C LYS A 8 1.26 -1.33 13.54
N GLY A 9 2.03 -0.78 14.48
CA GLY A 9 2.66 -1.55 15.55
C GLY A 9 1.66 -1.96 16.64
N ARG A 10 1.62 -3.25 16.95
CA ARG A 10 0.97 -3.76 18.17
C ARG A 10 1.73 -3.26 19.41
N PRO A 11 1.08 -3.15 20.57
CA PRO A 11 1.75 -2.86 21.83
C PRO A 11 3.00 -3.72 22.04
N PHE A 12 4.07 -3.15 22.60
CA PHE A 12 5.38 -3.80 22.69
C PHE A 12 5.34 -5.13 23.46
N ASP A 13 4.46 -5.21 24.45
CA ASP A 13 4.17 -6.36 25.31
C ASP A 13 3.29 -7.43 24.66
N THR A 14 2.83 -7.21 23.42
CA THR A 14 2.03 -8.20 22.69
C THR A 14 2.88 -9.43 22.37
N ALA A 15 2.34 -10.62 22.67
CA ALA A 15 3.01 -11.89 22.42
C ALA A 15 3.38 -12.07 20.94
N LYS A 16 4.55 -12.64 20.67
CA LYS A 16 5.11 -12.82 19.32
C LYS A 16 5.36 -14.30 19.04
N GLY A 17 5.20 -14.74 17.80
CA GLY A 17 5.38 -16.16 17.43
C GLY A 17 6.79 -16.72 17.67
N ASN A 18 7.79 -15.86 17.84
CA ASN A 18 9.14 -16.26 18.21
C ASN A 18 9.32 -16.55 19.72
N TRP A 19 8.34 -16.26 20.57
CA TRP A 19 8.37 -16.58 22.00
C TRP A 19 8.43 -18.10 22.25
N LYS A 20 8.88 -18.50 23.45
CA LYS A 20 8.93 -19.92 23.83
C LYS A 20 7.50 -20.46 23.97
N LYS A 21 7.32 -21.78 23.77
CA LYS A 21 6.01 -22.44 23.86
C LYS A 21 5.33 -22.16 25.22
N GLY A 22 6.09 -22.24 26.31
CA GLY A 22 5.59 -21.95 27.65
C GLY A 22 5.06 -20.52 27.78
N ASP A 23 5.82 -19.54 27.29
CA ASP A 23 5.42 -18.12 27.32
C ASP A 23 4.17 -17.85 26.47
N LEU A 24 4.07 -18.51 25.30
CA LEU A 24 2.88 -18.42 24.44
C LEU A 24 1.65 -19.03 25.12
N TYR A 25 1.80 -20.17 25.79
CA TYR A 25 0.72 -20.79 26.54
C TYR A 25 0.29 -19.91 27.73
N GLN A 26 1.24 -19.35 28.48
CA GLN A 26 0.94 -18.41 29.56
C GLN A 26 0.22 -17.15 29.06
N ALA A 27 0.60 -16.66 27.87
CA ALA A 27 -0.15 -15.58 27.21
C ALA A 27 -1.58 -16.02 26.87
N CYS A 28 -1.79 -17.23 26.31
CA CYS A 28 -3.14 -17.76 26.08
C CYS A 28 -3.97 -17.83 27.37
N VAL A 29 -3.37 -18.26 28.48
CA VAL A 29 -4.03 -18.31 29.80
C VAL A 29 -4.39 -16.90 30.28
N LYS A 30 -3.46 -15.95 30.19
CA LYS A 30 -3.68 -14.54 30.55
C LYS A 30 -4.83 -13.91 29.76
N PHE A 31 -4.89 -14.20 28.45
CA PHE A 31 -5.93 -13.69 27.55
C PHE A 31 -7.20 -14.56 27.52
N LYS A 32 -7.27 -15.65 28.30
CA LYS A 32 -8.40 -16.60 28.34
C LYS A 32 -8.79 -17.12 26.94
N VAL A 33 -7.79 -17.44 26.11
CA VAL A 33 -8.00 -17.97 24.76
C VAL A 33 -8.59 -19.38 24.85
N PRO A 34 -9.79 -19.65 24.30
CA PRO A 34 -10.42 -20.95 24.41
C PRO A 34 -9.72 -22.00 23.54
N GLY A 35 -9.78 -23.28 23.96
CA GLY A 35 -9.36 -24.42 23.14
C GLY A 35 -7.85 -24.62 23.01
N VAL A 36 -7.05 -24.07 23.93
CA VAL A 36 -5.59 -24.22 23.95
C VAL A 36 -5.16 -25.11 25.13
N SER A 37 -4.43 -26.18 24.84
CA SER A 37 -3.81 -27.07 25.81
C SER A 37 -2.30 -26.82 25.93
N SER A 38 -1.72 -27.13 27.10
CA SER A 38 -0.27 -27.08 27.30
C SER A 38 0.47 -28.17 26.50
N THR A 39 -0.24 -29.22 26.10
CA THR A 39 0.27 -30.31 25.26
C THR A 39 0.34 -29.94 23.78
N ASP A 40 -0.40 -28.92 23.34
CA ASP A 40 -0.50 -28.55 21.93
C ASP A 40 0.84 -28.14 21.31
N LEU A 41 0.94 -28.27 19.98
CA LEU A 41 2.10 -27.79 19.25
C LEU A 41 2.21 -26.27 19.36
N LYS A 42 3.44 -25.75 19.39
CA LYS A 42 3.72 -24.31 19.44
C LYS A 42 2.98 -23.54 18.33
N ALA A 43 2.92 -24.12 17.12
CA ALA A 43 2.23 -23.53 15.98
C ALA A 43 0.71 -23.38 16.24
N THR A 44 0.07 -24.39 16.84
CA THR A 44 -1.35 -24.37 17.20
C THR A 44 -1.65 -23.33 18.26
N ILE A 45 -0.84 -23.30 19.34
CA ILE A 45 -0.94 -22.31 20.42
C ILE A 45 -0.79 -20.89 19.83
N TRP A 46 0.21 -20.68 18.97
CA TRP A 46 0.41 -19.40 18.31
C TRP A 46 -0.74 -19.02 17.37
N ALA A 47 -1.31 -19.95 16.61
CA ALA A 47 -2.42 -19.65 15.70
C ALA A 47 -3.66 -19.18 16.48
N ALA A 48 -4.01 -19.87 17.57
CA ALA A 48 -5.13 -19.48 18.44
C ALA A 48 -4.87 -18.13 19.10
N LEU A 49 -3.66 -17.92 19.64
CA LEU A 49 -3.28 -16.66 20.27
C LEU A 49 -3.26 -15.49 19.27
N LYS A 50 -2.74 -15.73 18.06
CA LYS A 50 -2.66 -14.74 16.99
C LYS A 50 -4.05 -14.28 16.58
N LYS A 51 -5.02 -15.20 16.45
CA LYS A 51 -6.41 -14.86 16.16
C LYS A 51 -6.98 -13.92 17.23
N HIS A 52 -6.81 -14.26 18.50
CA HIS A 52 -7.25 -13.41 19.61
C HIS A 52 -6.56 -12.04 19.61
N ILE A 53 -5.25 -12.00 19.36
CA ILE A 53 -4.49 -10.74 19.21
C ILE A 53 -5.04 -9.90 18.06
N ASP A 54 -5.34 -10.51 16.91
CA ASP A 54 -5.85 -9.83 15.73
C ASP A 54 -7.25 -9.25 15.95
N GLU A 55 -8.10 -9.93 16.72
CA GLU A 55 -9.49 -9.53 16.99
C GLU A 55 -9.63 -8.53 18.16
N HIS A 56 -8.79 -8.63 19.20
CA HIS A 56 -9.03 -7.93 20.47
C HIS A 56 -7.93 -6.98 20.92
N ILE A 57 -6.72 -7.07 20.35
CA ILE A 57 -5.63 -6.18 20.75
C ILE A 57 -5.55 -5.03 19.75
N PRO A 58 -5.99 -3.81 20.15
CA PRO A 58 -5.95 -2.66 19.25
C PRO A 58 -4.50 -2.20 19.03
N PRO A 59 -4.23 -1.47 17.93
CA PRO A 59 -2.91 -0.91 17.70
C PRO A 59 -2.51 0.06 18.82
N ALA A 60 -1.21 0.19 19.09
CA ALA A 60 -0.70 1.00 20.20
C ALA A 60 -1.19 2.47 20.18
N ILE A 61 -1.46 3.02 18.99
CA ILE A 61 -2.00 4.38 18.84
C ILE A 61 -3.42 4.53 19.38
N VAL A 62 -4.23 3.46 19.33
CA VAL A 62 -5.60 3.45 19.85
C VAL A 62 -5.58 3.45 21.37
N GLU A 63 -4.69 2.65 21.97
CA GLU A 63 -4.50 2.62 23.43
C GLU A 63 -3.96 3.97 23.96
N MET A 64 -2.99 4.55 23.26
CA MET A 64 -2.48 5.90 23.59
C MET A 64 -3.55 7.00 23.46
N ALA A 65 -4.49 6.86 22.53
CA ALA A 65 -5.58 7.81 22.39
C ALA A 65 -6.62 7.63 23.51
N ARG A 66 -6.94 6.38 23.86
CA ARG A 66 -7.88 6.05 24.93
C ARG A 66 -7.41 6.55 26.29
N THR A 67 -6.12 6.35 26.60
CA THR A 67 -5.49 6.87 27.83
C THR A 67 -5.50 8.40 27.92
N ARG A 68 -5.59 9.09 26.78
CA ARG A 68 -5.74 10.55 26.69
C ARG A 68 -7.19 11.01 26.61
N GLY A 69 -8.17 10.11 26.79
CA GLY A 69 -9.60 10.42 26.76
C GLY A 69 -10.21 10.52 25.37
N TYR A 70 -9.45 10.27 24.30
CA TYR A 70 -9.98 10.26 22.94
C TYR A 70 -10.63 8.91 22.62
N HIS A 71 -11.93 8.92 22.36
CA HIS A 71 -12.63 7.78 21.77
C HIS A 71 -12.41 7.82 20.25
N LEU A 72 -11.35 7.16 19.80
CA LEU A 72 -11.13 6.94 18.36
C LEU A 72 -12.17 5.94 17.87
N CYS A 73 -13.26 6.41 17.25
CA CYS A 73 -14.01 5.56 16.35
C CYS A 73 -13.07 5.17 15.21
N MET A 74 -12.70 3.89 15.13
CA MET A 74 -11.85 3.30 14.08
C MET A 74 -12.29 3.76 12.68
N SER A 75 -13.60 3.97 12.48
CA SER A 75 -14.20 4.49 11.24
C SER A 75 -13.64 5.84 10.78
N MET A 76 -13.24 6.74 11.67
CA MET A 76 -12.77 8.09 11.30
C MET A 76 -11.29 8.12 10.89
N LEU A 77 -10.48 7.20 11.43
CA LEU A 77 -9.11 6.95 10.96
C LEU A 77 -9.10 6.12 9.67
N ASP A 78 -10.00 5.14 9.55
CA ASP A 78 -10.19 4.37 8.31
C ASP A 78 -10.65 5.25 7.15
N LEU A 79 -11.59 6.18 7.36
CA LEU A 79 -11.99 7.14 6.33
C LEU A 79 -10.82 8.04 5.89
N ARG A 80 -10.06 8.59 6.85
CA ARG A 80 -8.92 9.47 6.54
C ARG A 80 -7.81 8.74 5.79
N VAL A 81 -7.49 7.51 6.19
CA VAL A 81 -6.48 6.69 5.50
C VAL A 81 -6.96 6.30 4.10
N ASN A 82 -8.24 5.96 3.93
CA ASN A 82 -8.80 5.60 2.63
C ASN A 82 -8.83 6.79 1.67
N VAL A 83 -9.25 7.97 2.14
CA VAL A 83 -9.23 9.21 1.33
C VAL A 83 -7.80 9.58 0.91
N LEU A 84 -6.82 9.48 1.81
CA LEU A 84 -5.42 9.74 1.49
C LEU A 84 -4.86 8.72 0.49
N LEU A 85 -5.26 7.45 0.59
CA LEU A 85 -4.87 6.39 -0.34
C LEU A 85 -5.46 6.64 -1.74
N GLN A 86 -6.74 6.99 -1.83
CA GLN A 86 -7.39 7.33 -3.09
C GLN A 86 -6.76 8.56 -3.75
N LEU A 87 -6.47 9.61 -2.98
CA LEU A 87 -5.79 10.81 -3.48
C LEU A 87 -4.39 10.48 -4.01
N LYS A 88 -3.63 9.61 -3.32
CA LYS A 88 -2.32 9.16 -3.79
C LYS A 88 -2.42 8.41 -5.11
N GLN A 89 -3.35 7.45 -5.22
CA GLN A 89 -3.57 6.68 -6.44
C GLN A 89 -3.99 7.57 -7.61
N ALA A 90 -4.89 8.53 -7.37
CA ALA A 90 -5.32 9.49 -8.38
C ALA A 90 -4.16 10.38 -8.87
N LEU A 91 -3.27 10.80 -7.97
CA LEU A 91 -2.09 11.59 -8.32
C LEU A 91 -1.07 10.78 -9.15
N GLU A 92 -0.87 9.51 -8.80
CA GLU A 92 -0.01 8.58 -9.55
C GLU A 92 -0.57 8.31 -10.96
N ALA A 93 -1.87 8.08 -11.08
CA ALA A 93 -2.56 7.91 -12.36
C ALA A 93 -2.44 9.17 -13.23
N ARG A 94 -2.62 10.37 -12.65
CA ARG A 94 -2.47 11.64 -13.38
C ARG A 94 -1.02 11.84 -13.86
N ARG A 95 -0.02 11.45 -13.05
CA ARG A 95 1.39 11.48 -13.45
C ARG A 95 1.69 10.51 -14.60
N GLN A 96 1.13 9.29 -14.57
CA GLN A 96 1.26 8.33 -15.67
C GLN A 96 0.62 8.87 -16.96
N LYS A 97 -0.58 9.44 -16.88
CA LYS A 97 -1.27 10.02 -18.04
C LYS A 97 -0.47 11.17 -18.66
N LEU A 98 0.14 12.03 -17.83
CA LEU A 98 1.02 13.09 -18.31
C LEU A 98 2.28 12.55 -19.00
N ARG A 99 2.87 11.46 -18.48
CA ARG A 99 4.01 10.79 -19.15
C ARG A 99 3.60 10.23 -20.51
N GLN A 100 2.47 9.53 -20.59
CA GLN A 100 1.95 9.00 -21.85
C GLN A 100 1.67 10.12 -22.86
N LEU A 101 1.06 11.22 -22.42
CA LEU A 101 0.78 12.35 -23.29
C LEU A 101 2.05 13.02 -23.83
N LYS A 102 3.11 13.12 -23.01
CA LYS A 102 4.41 13.63 -23.47
C LYS A 102 5.01 12.74 -24.56
N VAL A 103 5.04 11.43 -24.33
CA VAL A 103 5.53 10.45 -25.31
C VAL A 103 4.70 10.51 -26.60
N GLN A 104 3.38 10.58 -26.48
CA GLN A 104 2.48 10.68 -27.63
C GLN A 104 2.76 11.95 -28.45
N ARG A 105 2.92 13.11 -27.80
CA ARG A 105 3.23 14.36 -28.50
C ARG A 105 4.59 14.32 -29.20
N GLU A 106 5.59 13.68 -28.60
CA GLU A 106 6.89 13.48 -29.25
C GLU A 106 6.79 12.55 -30.46
N GLN A 107 5.99 11.49 -30.36
CA GLN A 107 5.71 10.58 -31.47
C GLN A 107 5.02 11.31 -32.63
N GLU A 108 3.95 12.06 -32.33
CA GLU A 108 3.21 12.87 -33.31
C GLU A 108 4.11 13.92 -33.96
N ALA A 109 5.02 14.56 -33.20
CA ALA A 109 5.97 15.51 -33.76
C ALA A 109 6.94 14.83 -34.74
N LYS A 110 7.48 13.65 -34.39
CA LYS A 110 8.35 12.87 -35.28
C LYS A 110 7.62 12.44 -36.55
N GLU A 111 6.38 12.00 -36.43
CA GLU A 111 5.54 11.63 -37.58
C GLU A 111 5.29 12.82 -38.49
N ARG A 112 4.95 14.00 -37.94
CA ARG A 112 4.79 15.23 -38.72
C ARG A 112 6.05 15.58 -39.51
N ILE A 113 7.22 15.47 -38.88
CA ILE A 113 8.51 15.70 -39.56
C ILE A 113 8.74 14.67 -40.67
N ASN A 114 8.45 13.39 -40.42
CA ASN A 114 8.61 12.34 -41.43
C ASN A 114 7.66 12.54 -42.63
N VAL A 115 6.40 12.90 -42.38
CA VAL A 115 5.42 13.21 -43.44
C VAL A 115 5.85 14.43 -44.25
N ALA A 116 6.34 15.49 -43.60
CA ALA A 116 6.85 16.68 -44.29
C ALA A 116 8.03 16.33 -45.21
N LYS A 117 8.99 15.54 -44.71
CA LYS A 117 10.14 15.05 -45.51
C LYS A 117 9.71 14.17 -46.67
N LEU A 118 8.68 13.35 -46.50
CA LEU A 118 8.16 12.48 -47.56
C LEU A 118 7.50 13.32 -48.67
N ARG A 119 6.72 14.34 -48.29
CA ARG A 119 6.11 15.28 -49.24
C ARG A 119 7.18 16.05 -50.04
N GLU A 120 8.20 16.59 -49.37
CA GLU A 120 9.31 17.26 -50.07
C GLU A 120 10.02 16.33 -51.06
N ARG A 121 10.22 15.05 -50.71
CA ARG A 121 10.78 14.06 -51.63
C ARG A 121 9.88 13.81 -52.83
N GLN A 122 8.57 13.67 -52.62
CA GLN A 122 7.60 13.49 -53.69
C GLN A 122 7.56 14.72 -54.61
N ASP A 123 7.58 15.94 -54.06
CA ASP A 123 7.62 17.18 -54.84
C ASP A 123 8.91 17.29 -55.68
N LEU A 124 10.05 16.88 -55.13
CA LEU A 124 11.33 16.82 -55.85
C LEU A 124 11.32 15.76 -56.97
N GLU A 125 10.74 14.59 -56.73
CA GLU A 125 10.59 13.55 -57.75
C GLU A 125 9.63 13.98 -58.86
N THR A 126 8.52 14.64 -58.51
CA THR A 126 7.55 15.17 -59.48
C THR A 126 8.20 16.25 -60.34
N ARG A 127 9.01 17.14 -59.74
CA ARG A 127 9.80 18.14 -60.48
C ARG A 127 10.85 17.52 -61.40
N ARG A 128 11.49 16.41 -60.99
CA ARG A 128 12.44 15.67 -61.85
C ARG A 128 11.76 14.99 -63.02
N GLN A 129 10.54 14.48 -62.84
CA GLN A 129 9.75 13.85 -63.90
C GLN A 129 9.09 14.87 -64.84
N ALA A 130 8.83 16.10 -64.37
CA ALA A 130 8.22 17.16 -65.17
C ALA A 130 9.15 17.75 -66.25
N GLY A 131 10.47 17.58 -66.15
CA GLY A 131 11.47 18.07 -67.13
C GLY A 131 11.53 19.60 -67.28
N PRO A 132 12.62 20.16 -67.85
CA PRO A 132 12.67 21.57 -68.26
C PRO A 132 11.78 21.84 -69.49
#